data_AF-R7VJY4-F1
#
_entry.id   AF-R7VJY4-F1
#
_cell.length_a   1.000
_cell.length_b   1.000
_cell.length_c   1.000
_cell.angle_alpha   90.00
_cell.angle_beta   90.00
_cell.angle_gamma   90.00
#
_symmetry.space_group_name_H-M   'P 1'
#
loop_
_entity.id
_entity.type
_entity.pdbx_description
1 polymer ?
#
loop_
_entity_poly.entity_id
_entity_poly.type
_entity_poly.pdbx_seq_one_letter_code
_entity_poly.pdbx_strand_id
1 'polypeptide(L)' 'MGSHVLEILRQGLWASTTGGWFHDPHQDIFCNTFHLYTWLFLLCFPLTLYLVSIRLAPCSFVGYLIELIFT' A
#
# COMPACT_ATOMS: atom_id res chain seq x y z
N MET A 1 10.93 -0.38 -32.39
CA MET A 1 10.71 -1.64 -31.63
C MET A 1 10.89 -1.53 -30.12
N GLY A 2 11.74 -0.63 -29.58
CA GLY A 2 11.89 -0.50 -28.11
C GLY A 2 10.64 -0.04 -27.36
N SER A 3 9.71 0.65 -28.03
CA SER A 3 8.43 1.11 -27.45
C SER A 3 7.51 -0.03 -27.01
N HIS A 4 7.41 -1.11 -27.80
CA HIS A 4 6.57 -2.27 -27.45
C HIS A 4 7.08 -3.01 -26.21
N VAL A 5 8.40 -3.11 -26.05
CA VAL A 5 9.01 -3.76 -24.87
C VAL A 5 8.77 -2.92 -23.62
N LEU A 6 8.89 -1.59 -23.71
CA LEU A 6 8.57 -0.67 -22.62
C LEU A 6 7.09 -0.74 -22.22
N GLU A 7 6.20 -0.86 -23.20
CA GLU A 7 4.76 -0.93 -22.94
C GLU A 7 4.35 -2.24 -22.27
N ILE A 8 4.93 -3.36 -22.69
CA ILE A 8 4.77 -4.68 -22.05
C ILE A 8 5.36 -4.69 -20.66
N LEU A 9 6.56 -4.12 -20.45
CA LEU A 9 7.16 -4.01 -19.12
C LEU A 9 6.29 -3.17 -18.19
N ARG A 10 5.79 -2.03 -18.66
CA ARG A 10 4.86 -1.18 -17.92
C ARG A 10 3.63 -2.00 -17.53
N GLN A 11 2.94 -2.62 -18.49
CA GLN A 11 1.75 -3.42 -18.23
C GLN A 11 2.02 -4.60 -17.29
N GLY A 12 3.16 -5.27 -17.42
CA GLY A 12 3.59 -6.35 -16.53
C GLY A 12 3.86 -5.88 -15.09
N LEU A 13 4.46 -4.70 -14.93
CA LEU A 13 4.67 -4.08 -13.62
C LEU A 13 3.33 -3.74 -12.96
N TRP A 14 2.42 -3.09 -13.68
CA TRP A 14 1.08 -2.77 -13.16
C TRP A 14 0.26 -4.02 -12.85
N ALA A 15 0.30 -5.04 -13.72
CA ALA A 15 -0.40 -6.30 -13.52
C ALA A 15 0.14 -7.10 -12.34
N SER A 16 1.46 -7.17 -12.17
CA SER A 16 2.08 -7.85 -11.02
C SER A 16 1.78 -7.13 -9.70
N THR A 17 1.86 -5.80 -9.70
CA THR A 17 1.69 -5.01 -8.45
C THR A 17 0.24 -5.00 -7.99
N THR A 18 -0.72 -4.85 -8.91
CA THR A 18 -2.16 -4.73 -8.58
C THR A 18 -2.95 -6.04 -8.76
N GLY A 19 -2.31 -7.12 -9.20
CA GLY A 19 -3.01 -8.37 -9.57
C GLY A 19 -3.88 -8.23 -10.82
N GLY A 20 -3.65 -7.20 -11.65
CA GLY A 20 -4.45 -6.88 -12.84
C GLY A 20 -5.62 -5.92 -12.56
N TRP A 21 -5.81 -5.49 -11.31
CA TRP A 21 -6.91 -4.64 -10.88
C TRP A 21 -6.55 -3.14 -10.92
N PHE A 22 -6.08 -2.66 -12.07
CA PHE A 22 -5.64 -1.26 -12.20
C PHE A 22 -6.37 -0.49 -13.31
N HIS A 23 -6.64 -1.14 -14.44
CA HIS A 23 -7.11 -0.42 -15.61
C HIS A 23 -7.99 -1.28 -16.50
N ASP A 24 -9.26 -0.88 -16.62
CA ASP A 24 -10.19 -1.40 -17.61
C ASP A 24 -10.37 -0.36 -18.73
N PRO A 25 -9.97 -0.65 -19.99
CA PRO A 25 -10.12 0.28 -21.10
C PRO A 25 -11.58 0.55 -21.49
N HIS A 26 -12.53 -0.25 -21.00
CA HIS A 26 -13.96 -0.05 -21.24
C HIS A 26 -14.63 0.88 -20.21
N GLN A 27 -13.92 1.22 -19.12
CA GLN A 27 -14.43 2.07 -18.05
C GLN A 27 -13.96 3.51 -18.21
N ASP A 28 -14.76 4.46 -17.76
CA ASP A 28 -14.40 5.86 -17.74
C ASP A 28 -13.11 6.11 -16.93
N ILE A 29 -12.40 7.17 -17.30
CA ILE A 29 -11.16 7.60 -16.64
C ILE A 29 -11.38 7.76 -15.13
N PHE A 30 -12.55 8.28 -14.73
CA PHE A 30 -12.92 8.42 -13.32
C PHE A 30 -12.94 7.09 -12.56
N CYS A 31 -13.60 6.06 -13.10
CA CYS A 31 -13.67 4.74 -12.47
C CYS A 31 -12.28 4.12 -12.30
N ASN A 32 -11.44 4.24 -13.33
CA ASN A 32 -10.06 3.75 -13.28
C ASN A 32 -9.22 4.50 -12.24
N THR A 33 -9.35 5.83 -12.18
CA THR A 33 -8.67 6.65 -11.17
C THR A 33 -9.15 6.34 -9.75
N PHE A 34 -10.45 6.12 -9.55
CA PHE A 34 -11.01 5.74 -8.26
C PHE A 34 -10.52 4.36 -7.80
N HIS A 35 -10.48 3.37 -8.70
CA HIS A 35 -9.91 2.05 -8.40
C HIS A 35 -8.45 2.15 -7.96
N LEU A 36 -7.64 2.94 -8.69
CA LEU A 36 -6.24 3.16 -8.33
C LEU A 36 -6.09 3.76 -6.93
N TYR A 37 -6.83 4.82 -6.61
CA TYR A 37 -6.75 5.42 -5.28
C TYR A 37 -7.22 4.48 -4.18
N THR A 38 -8.25 3.69 -4.44
CA THR A 38 -8.74 2.66 -3.51
C THR A 38 -7.67 1.60 -3.26
N TRP A 39 -7.03 1.11 -4.33
CA TRP A 39 -5.94 0.13 -4.23
C TRP A 39 -4.75 0.69 -3.45
N LEU A 40 -4.32 1.93 -3.72
CA LEU A 40 -3.26 2.60 -2.98
C LEU A 40 -3.63 2.80 -1.51
N PHE A 41 -4.87 3.16 -1.21
CA PHE A 41 -5.35 3.28 0.17
C PHE A 41 -5.28 1.93 0.89
N LEU A 42 -5.77 0.85 0.27
CA LEU A 42 -5.72 -0.50 0.84
C LEU A 42 -4.29 -1.01 1.05
N LEU A 43 -3.32 -0.57 0.24
CA LEU A 43 -1.91 -0.90 0.42
C LEU A 43 -1.27 -0.04 1.53
N CYS A 44 -1.46 1.28 1.47
CA CYS A 44 -0.80 2.23 2.37
C CYS A 44 -1.38 2.19 3.79
N PHE A 45 -2.69 1.99 3.95
CA PHE A 45 -3.35 1.99 5.25
C PHE A 45 -2.78 0.95 6.24
N PRO A 46 -2.73 -0.36 5.91
CA PRO A 46 -2.13 -1.35 6.80
C PRO A 46 -0.63 -1.12 7.01
N LEU A 47 0.09 -0.62 5.99
CA LEU A 47 1.51 -0.29 6.11
C LEU A 47 1.73 0.87 7.09
N THR A 48 0.95 1.94 7.00
CA THR A 48 1.00 3.06 7.93
C THR A 48 0.65 2.62 9.35
N LEU A 49 -0.39 1.80 9.52
CA LEU A 49 -0.74 1.25 10.84
C LEU A 49 0.39 0.39 11.42
N TYR A 50 1.05 -0.43 10.61
CA TYR A 50 2.20 -1.23 11.04
C TYR A 50 3.41 -0.35 11.44
N LEU A 51 3.72 0.68 10.66
CA LEU A 51 4.83 1.60 10.98
C LEU A 51 4.53 2.48 12.20
N VAL A 52 3.27 2.82 12.43
CA VAL A 52 2.84 3.54 13.64
C VAL A 52 2.87 2.61 14.84
N SER A 53 2.38 1.37 14.71
CA SER A 53 2.40 0.39 15.80
C SER A 53 3.81 -0.01 16.19
N ILE A 54 4.74 -0.21 15.24
CA ILE A 54 6.14 -0.53 15.56
C ILE A 54 6.86 0.63 16.26
N ARG A 55 6.40 1.88 16.07
CA ARG A 55 6.98 3.07 16.70
C ARG A 55 6.38 3.38 18.05
N LEU A 56 5.08 3.10 18.24
CA LEU A 56 4.37 3.31 19.51
C LEU A 56 4.51 2.12 20.47
N ALA A 57 4.60 0.88 19.96
CA ALA A 57 4.77 -0.33 20.76
C ALA A 57 5.99 -0.30 21.72
N PRO A 58 7.20 0.14 21.30
CA PRO A 58 8.32 0.24 22.23
C PRO A 58 8.09 1.32 23.30
N CYS A 59 7.42 2.44 22.98
CA CYS A 59 7.07 3.45 23.98
C CYS A 59 6.04 2.95 25.00
N SER A 60 5.02 2.21 24.55
CA SER A 60 4.03 1.59 25.44
C SER A 60 4.64 0.46 26.28
N PHE A 61 5.55 -0.34 25.72
CA PHE A 61 6.24 -1.42 26.45
C PHE A 61 7.21 -0.88 27.51
N VAL A 62 8.00 0.15 27.18
CA VAL A 62 8.87 0.84 28.15
C VAL A 62 8.03 1.48 29.26
N GLY A 63 6.91 2.13 28.92
CA GLY A 63 5.98 2.67 29.92
C GLY A 63 5.41 1.58 30.84
N TYR A 64 4.98 0.45 30.28
CA TYR A 64 4.47 -0.69 31.07
C TYR A 64 5.53 -1.33 31.98
N LEU A 65 6.77 -1.43 31.50
CA LEU A 65 7.90 -1.93 32.28
C LEU A 65 8.23 -1.00 33.46
N ILE A 66 8.17 0.32 33.25
CA ILE A 66 8.37 1.31 34.31
C ILE A 66 7.28 1.18 35.37
N GLU A 67 5.99 1.18 34.99
CA GLU A 67 4.88 1.01 35.93
C GLU A 67 4.98 -0.30 36.75
N LEU A 68 5.42 -1.40 36.12
CA LEU A 68 5.65 -2.69 36.80
C LEU A 68 6.85 -2.66 37.76
N ILE A 69 7.89 -1.86 37.50
CA ILE A 69 9.03 -1.72 38.40
C ILE A 69 8.67 -0.89 39.65
N PHE A 70 7.71 0.03 39.51
CA PHE A 70 7.30 0.95 40.58
C PHE A 70 6.05 0.50 41.37
N THR A 71 5.46 -0.65 41.03
CA THR A 71 4.36 -1.32 41.75
C THR A 71 4.86 -2.56 42.48
#